data_AF-A0A379GHJ0-F1
#
_entry.id   AF-A0A379GHJ0-F1
#
_cell.length_a   1.000
_cell.length_b   1.000
_cell.length_c   1.000
_cell.angle_alpha   90.00
_cell.angle_beta   90.00
_cell.angle_gamma   90.00
#
_symmetry.space_group_name_H-M   'P 1'
#
loop_
_entity.id
_entity.type
_entity.pdbx_description
1 polymer ?
#
loop_
_entity_poly.entity_id
_entity_poly.type
_entity_poly.pdbx_seq_one_letter_code
_entity_poly.pdbx_strand_id
1 'polypeptide(L)'
;MRYRNSREVVGEVRNVTVSQSCGKWYVSIQTEYEATEPQHESTSIVGLDAGVTKLATLSDGTVYPPVSSFKVNQRKLARLQRKLSRKIKFSANWQKQKRKIQRLHSHIANIRKDSLHKVTSEISKNHAMIVIEDLKVSNMSKSAKRYDRTAWTERKS
;
A
#
# COMPACT_ATOMS: atom_id res chain seq x y z
N MET A 1 -2.16 -21.01 19.61
CA MET A 1 -1.84 -19.58 19.30
C MET A 1 -0.66 -19.58 18.34
N ARG A 2 -0.71 -18.88 17.19
CA ARG A 2 0.36 -18.92 16.17
C ARG A 2 1.19 -17.65 16.23
N TYR A 3 2.47 -17.78 16.54
CA TYR A 3 3.44 -16.68 16.55
C TYR A 3 4.18 -16.64 15.21
N ARG A 4 4.49 -15.43 14.72
CA ARG A 4 5.33 -15.21 13.55
C ARG A 4 6.43 -14.26 13.97
N ASN A 5 7.64 -14.77 14.09
CA ASN A 5 8.81 -13.91 14.21
C ASN A 5 9.16 -13.34 12.82
N SER A 6 9.33 -12.02 12.72
CA SER A 6 9.71 -11.37 11.46
C SER A 6 11.22 -11.23 11.31
N ARG A 7 11.95 -11.04 12.42
CA ARG A 7 13.41 -10.92 12.48
C ARG A 7 13.86 -11.12 13.92
N GLU A 8 15.10 -11.55 14.10
CA GLU A 8 15.73 -11.54 15.41
C GLU A 8 15.94 -10.11 15.91
N VAL A 9 15.93 -9.95 17.23
CA VAL A 9 16.13 -8.67 17.90
C VAL A 9 17.64 -8.51 18.07
N VAL A 10 18.22 -7.54 17.38
CA VAL A 10 19.66 -7.22 17.44
C VAL A 10 19.82 -5.91 18.20
N GLY A 11 20.79 -5.85 19.11
CA GLY A 11 21.06 -4.65 19.90
C GLY A 11 20.28 -4.55 21.21
N GLU A 12 20.35 -3.36 21.81
CA GLU A 12 19.68 -3.04 23.06
C GLU A 12 18.22 -2.64 22.79
N VAL A 13 17.27 -3.29 23.47
CA VAL A 13 15.86 -2.95 23.34
C VAL A 13 15.57 -1.66 24.09
N ARG A 14 15.06 -0.65 23.36
CA ARG A 14 14.68 0.65 23.94
C ARG A 14 13.20 0.73 24.27
N ASN A 15 12.35 0.21 23.38
CA ASN A 15 10.89 0.32 23.54
C ASN A 15 10.18 -0.86 22.88
N VAL A 16 9.04 -1.26 23.45
CA VAL A 16 8.18 -2.30 22.91
C VAL A 16 6.74 -1.77 22.82
N THR A 17 6.25 -1.61 21.60
CA THR A 17 4.87 -1.19 21.34
C THR A 17 4.02 -2.40 20.97
N VAL A 18 3.02 -2.70 21.81
CA VAL A 18 2.01 -3.74 21.53
C VAL A 18 0.77 -3.09 20.94
N SER A 19 0.32 -3.58 19.79
CA SER A 19 -0.88 -3.08 19.12
C SER A 19 -1.78 -4.21 18.64
N GLN A 20 -3.08 -3.96 18.58
CA GLN A 20 -4.06 -4.90 18.03
C GLN A 20 -4.73 -4.31 16.80
N SER A 21 -4.73 -5.06 15.69
CA SER A 21 -5.43 -4.66 14.47
C SER A 21 -6.07 -5.87 13.79
N CYS A 22 -7.37 -5.73 13.46
CA CYS A 22 -8.17 -6.76 12.79
C CYS A 22 -8.17 -8.15 13.45
N GLY A 23 -8.05 -8.18 14.79
CA GLY A 23 -7.99 -9.42 15.57
C GLY A 23 -6.63 -10.11 15.51
N LYS A 24 -5.58 -9.40 15.10
CA LYS A 24 -4.18 -9.81 15.21
C LYS A 24 -3.46 -8.88 16.18
N TRP A 25 -2.56 -9.46 16.96
CA TRP A 25 -1.62 -8.73 17.79
C TRP A 25 -0.32 -8.51 17.03
N TYR A 26 0.26 -7.32 17.17
CA TYR A 26 1.54 -6.93 16.63
C TYR A 26 2.40 -6.39 17.76
N VAL A 27 3.67 -6.76 17.76
CA VAL A 27 4.66 -6.25 18.69
C VAL A 27 5.75 -5.60 17.85
N SER A 28 6.01 -4.31 18.09
CA SER A 28 7.10 -3.56 17.48
C SER A 28 8.17 -3.35 18.52
N ILE A 29 9.36 -3.86 18.26
CA ILE A 29 10.50 -3.75 19.17
C ILE A 29 11.48 -2.76 18.55
N GLN A 30 11.69 -1.65 19.24
CA GLN A 30 12.70 -0.66 18.88
C GLN A 30 14.01 -1.05 19.54
N THR A 31 15.05 -1.15 18.74
CA THR A 31 16.40 -1.53 19.17
C THR A 31 17.40 -0.47 18.76
N GLU A 32 18.44 -0.33 19.55
CA GLU A 32 19.61 0.47 19.24
C GLU A 32 20.83 -0.46 19.11
N TYR A 33 21.53 -0.34 18.00
CA TYR A 33 22.78 -1.06 17.74
C TYR A 33 23.65 -0.24 16.80
N GLU A 34 24.96 -0.41 16.93
CA GLU A 34 25.91 0.14 15.98
C GLU A 34 25.81 -0.62 14.67
N ALA A 35 25.51 0.11 13.59
CA ALA A 35 25.45 -0.42 12.24
C ALA A 35 26.54 0.26 11.41
N THR A 36 27.33 -0.55 10.69
CA THR A 36 28.28 -0.02 9.70
C THR A 36 27.49 0.63 8.56
N GLU A 37 28.00 1.74 8.01
CA GLU A 37 27.38 2.36 6.85
C GLU A 37 27.36 1.37 5.67
N PRO A 38 26.18 1.09 5.09
CA PRO A 38 26.09 0.15 3.97
C PRO A 38 26.73 0.80 2.74
N GLN A 39 27.82 0.21 2.25
CA GLN A 39 28.34 0.52 0.93
C GLN A 39 27.44 -0.12 -0.12
N HIS A 40 26.96 0.70 -1.05
CA HIS A 40 26.15 0.24 -2.16
C HIS A 40 27.06 -0.08 -3.35
N GLU A 41 26.97 -1.30 -3.87
CA GLU A 41 27.85 -1.80 -4.97
C GLU A 41 27.67 -1.02 -6.28
N SER A 42 26.47 -0.51 -6.51
CA SER A 42 26.12 0.27 -7.71
C SER A 42 26.43 1.75 -7.49
N THR A 43 26.95 2.44 -8.52
CA THR A 43 27.11 3.90 -8.56
C THR A 43 25.96 4.62 -9.27
N SER A 44 24.92 3.87 -9.67
CA SER A 44 23.83 4.42 -10.48
C SER A 44 22.92 5.36 -9.68
N ILE A 45 22.49 6.42 -10.36
CA ILE A 45 21.56 7.43 -9.87
C ILE A 45 20.30 7.34 -10.73
N VAL A 46 19.13 7.28 -10.08
CA VAL A 46 17.84 7.18 -10.80
C VAL A 46 16.83 8.21 -10.27
N GLY A 47 16.14 8.87 -11.19
CA GLY A 47 14.99 9.72 -10.88
C GLY A 47 13.73 8.86 -10.72
N LEU A 48 12.92 9.15 -9.70
CA LEU A 48 11.66 8.47 -9.42
C LEU A 48 10.48 9.43 -9.57
N ASP A 49 9.64 9.18 -10.55
CA ASP A 49 8.34 9.85 -10.75
C ASP A 49 7.21 8.96 -10.19
N ALA A 50 6.58 9.40 -9.10
CA ALA A 50 5.47 8.70 -8.46
C ALA A 50 4.11 9.28 -8.92
N GLY A 51 3.35 8.50 -9.68
CA GLY A 51 2.04 8.90 -10.22
C GLY A 51 0.83 8.32 -9.48
N VAL A 52 -0.38 8.78 -9.85
CA VAL A 52 -1.65 8.13 -9.45
C VAL A 52 -2.00 6.97 -10.39
N THR A 53 -1.58 7.08 -11.66
CA THR A 53 -1.85 6.11 -12.73
C THR A 53 -0.78 5.03 -12.84
N LYS A 54 0.46 5.34 -12.44
CA LYS A 54 1.63 4.44 -12.36
C LYS A 54 2.17 4.51 -10.94
N LEU A 55 2.61 3.40 -10.37
CA LEU A 55 3.10 3.38 -8.99
C LEU A 55 4.43 4.13 -8.86
N ALA A 56 5.34 3.90 -9.81
CA ALA A 56 6.56 4.68 -10.00
C ALA A 56 7.07 4.50 -11.44
N THR A 57 7.66 5.53 -12.01
CA THR A 57 8.45 5.47 -13.25
C THR A 57 9.86 5.90 -12.91
N LEU A 58 10.84 5.11 -13.32
CA LEU A 58 12.25 5.44 -13.18
C LEU A 58 12.76 6.16 -14.42
N SER A 59 13.77 7.01 -14.26
CA SER A 59 14.42 7.74 -15.37
C SER A 59 15.10 6.82 -16.39
N ASP A 60 15.36 5.56 -16.03
CA ASP A 60 15.88 4.53 -16.93
C ASP A 60 14.79 3.89 -17.83
N GLY A 61 13.54 4.30 -17.69
CA GLY A 61 12.39 3.79 -18.45
C GLY A 61 11.63 2.65 -17.76
N THR A 62 12.07 2.17 -16.59
CA THR A 62 11.37 1.14 -15.83
C THR A 62 10.05 1.68 -15.28
N VAL A 63 8.95 0.98 -15.54
CA VAL A 63 7.61 1.37 -15.08
C VAL A 63 7.05 0.33 -14.11
N TYR A 64 6.74 0.76 -12.89
CA TYR A 64 6.04 -0.04 -11.90
C TYR A 64 4.52 0.20 -11.98
N PRO A 65 3.72 -0.80 -12.38
CA PRO A 65 2.27 -0.64 -12.48
C PRO A 65 1.61 -0.60 -11.10
N PRO A 66 0.46 0.08 -10.95
CA PRO A 66 -0.28 0.08 -9.71
C PRO A 66 -0.98 -1.27 -9.49
N VAL A 67 -0.96 -1.77 -8.25
CA VAL A 67 -1.70 -2.99 -7.93
C VAL A 67 -3.19 -2.67 -7.85
N SER A 68 -3.96 -3.24 -8.79
CA SER A 68 -5.42 -3.11 -8.90
C SER A 68 -6.23 -3.82 -7.79
N SER A 69 -5.61 -4.00 -6.61
CA SER A 69 -6.15 -4.66 -5.41
C SER A 69 -7.55 -4.18 -5.03
N PHE A 70 -7.82 -2.88 -5.16
CA PHE A 70 -9.14 -2.32 -4.89
C PHE A 70 -10.19 -2.75 -5.92
N LYS A 71 -9.86 -2.69 -7.22
CA LYS A 71 -10.77 -3.05 -8.33
C LYS A 71 -11.21 -4.51 -8.22
N VAL A 72 -10.28 -5.41 -7.92
CA VAL A 72 -10.55 -6.84 -7.72
C VAL A 72 -11.49 -7.09 -6.53
N ASN A 73 -11.32 -6.34 -5.44
CA ASN A 73 -12.10 -6.53 -4.21
C ASN A 73 -13.38 -5.67 -4.13
N GLN A 74 -13.61 -4.75 -5.08
CA GLN A 74 -14.71 -3.79 -5.05
C GLN A 74 -16.08 -4.48 -5.02
N ARG A 75 -16.30 -5.49 -5.86
CA ARG A 75 -17.56 -6.27 -5.87
C ARG A 75 -17.82 -6.94 -4.52
N LYS A 76 -16.78 -7.50 -3.91
CA LYS A 76 -16.86 -8.15 -2.60
C LYS A 76 -17.16 -7.13 -1.50
N LEU A 77 -16.51 -5.96 -1.53
CA LEU A 77 -16.73 -4.87 -0.59
C LEU A 77 -18.18 -4.36 -0.66
N ALA A 78 -18.68 -4.06 -1.87
CA ALA A 78 -20.06 -3.61 -2.09
C ALA A 78 -21.08 -4.64 -1.55
N ARG A 79 -20.86 -5.93 -1.80
CA ARG A 79 -21.72 -7.00 -1.26
C ARG A 79 -21.71 -7.03 0.27
N LEU A 80 -20.54 -6.85 0.90
CA LEU A 80 -20.43 -6.82 2.35
C LEU A 80 -21.08 -5.58 2.97
N GLN A 81 -20.94 -4.42 2.33
CA GLN A 81 -21.57 -3.17 2.77
C GLN A 81 -23.10 -3.24 2.65
N ARG A 82 -23.65 -3.78 1.54
CA ARG A 82 -25.10 -4.02 1.38
C ARG A 82 -25.65 -5.00 2.42
N LYS A 83 -24.86 -6.01 2.82
CA LYS A 83 -25.22 -6.92 3.92
C LYS A 83 -25.20 -6.22 5.28
N LEU A 84 -24.37 -5.19 5.47
CA LEU A 84 -24.30 -4.43 6.72
C LEU A 84 -25.51 -3.48 6.84
N SER A 85 -25.90 -2.80 5.76
CA SER A 85 -27.01 -1.84 5.79
C SER A 85 -28.35 -2.47 6.15
N ARG A 86 -28.54 -3.76 5.85
CA ARG A 86 -29.75 -4.53 6.21
C ARG A 86 -29.75 -5.07 7.65
N LYS A 87 -28.70 -4.81 8.44
CA LYS A 87 -28.59 -5.31 9.83
C LYS A 87 -28.88 -4.20 10.82
N ILE A 88 -29.56 -4.57 11.90
CA ILE A 88 -29.81 -3.68 13.05
C ILE A 88 -28.48 -3.18 13.61
N LYS A 89 -28.29 -1.87 13.60
CA LYS A 89 -27.06 -1.21 14.07
C LYS A 89 -26.73 -1.70 15.49
N PHE A 90 -25.45 -1.90 15.78
CA PHE A 90 -24.93 -2.39 17.05
C PHE A 90 -25.30 -3.82 17.49
N SER A 91 -26.24 -4.50 16.82
CA SER A 91 -26.50 -5.92 17.10
C SER A 91 -25.25 -6.79 16.92
N ALA A 92 -25.19 -7.95 17.59
CA ALA A 92 -24.09 -8.90 17.46
C ALA A 92 -23.82 -9.28 15.98
N ASN A 93 -24.88 -9.44 15.19
CA ASN A 93 -24.80 -9.73 13.77
C ASN A 93 -24.25 -8.56 12.94
N TRP A 94 -24.57 -7.32 13.31
CA TRP A 94 -24.01 -6.12 12.69
C TRP A 94 -22.51 -5.99 13.00
N GLN A 95 -22.10 -6.18 14.26
CA GLN A 95 -20.69 -6.17 14.66
C GLN A 95 -19.88 -7.24 13.92
N LYS A 96 -20.41 -8.47 13.82
CA LYS A 96 -19.81 -9.56 13.02
C LYS A 96 -19.61 -9.15 11.55
N GLN A 97 -20.58 -8.46 10.95
CA GLN A 97 -20.50 -8.01 9.56
C GLN A 97 -19.53 -6.84 9.38
N LYS A 98 -19.51 -5.86 10.30
CA LYS A 98 -18.55 -4.75 10.31
C LYS A 98 -17.11 -5.26 10.37
N ARG A 99 -16.86 -6.26 11.21
CA ARG A 99 -15.54 -6.92 11.29
C ARG A 99 -15.10 -7.57 9.98
N LYS A 100 -16.03 -8.15 9.19
CA LYS A 100 -15.72 -8.70 7.86
C LYS A 100 -15.29 -7.59 6.88
N ILE A 101 -15.96 -6.44 6.93
CA ILE A 101 -15.59 -5.27 6.10
C ILE A 101 -14.21 -4.74 6.50
N GLN A 102 -13.96 -4.57 7.80
CA GLN A 102 -12.65 -4.13 8.31
C GLN A 102 -11.52 -5.08 7.87
N ARG A 103 -11.72 -6.40 7.99
CA ARG A 103 -10.74 -7.40 7.52
C ARG A 103 -10.46 -7.26 6.03
N LEU A 104 -11.47 -7.00 5.21
CA LEU A 104 -11.29 -6.79 3.78
C LEU A 104 -10.50 -5.50 3.49
N HIS A 105 -10.80 -4.40 4.20
CA HIS A 105 -10.01 -3.18 4.08
C HIS A 105 -8.54 -3.38 4.45
N SER A 106 -8.27 -4.05 5.58
CA SER A 106 -6.89 -4.36 5.98
C SER A 106 -6.20 -5.29 4.99
N HIS A 107 -6.92 -6.23 4.37
CA HIS A 107 -6.35 -7.05 3.32
C HIS A 107 -5.94 -6.23 2.08
N ILE A 108 -6.82 -5.34 1.59
CA ILE A 108 -6.51 -4.45 0.47
C ILE A 108 -5.33 -3.53 0.80
N ALA A 109 -5.31 -2.95 2.01
CA ALA A 109 -4.21 -2.11 2.47
C ALA A 109 -2.89 -2.89 2.55
N ASN A 110 -2.91 -4.12 3.04
CA ASN A 110 -1.73 -4.97 3.11
C ASN A 110 -1.20 -5.35 1.74
N ILE A 111 -2.06 -5.60 0.74
CA ILE A 111 -1.61 -5.84 -0.64
C ILE A 111 -0.91 -4.61 -1.21
N ARG A 112 -1.47 -3.42 -1.01
CA ARG A 112 -0.86 -2.16 -1.46
C ARG A 112 0.50 -1.95 -0.79
N LYS A 113 0.56 -2.16 0.53
CA LYS A 113 1.79 -2.02 1.32
C LYS A 113 2.87 -3.03 0.88
N ASP A 114 2.50 -4.28 0.64
CA ASP A 114 3.41 -5.32 0.15
C ASP A 114 4.02 -4.94 -1.21
N SER A 115 3.19 -4.48 -2.14
CA SER A 115 3.68 -4.01 -3.44
C SER A 115 4.64 -2.84 -3.31
N LEU A 116 4.32 -1.84 -2.48
CA LEU A 116 5.20 -0.70 -2.26
C LEU A 116 6.55 -1.16 -1.71
N HIS A 117 6.55 -2.02 -0.69
CA HIS A 117 7.79 -2.53 -0.12
C HIS A 117 8.63 -3.32 -1.12
N LYS A 118 8.02 -4.13 -1.99
CA LYS A 118 8.73 -4.87 -3.04
C LYS A 118 9.43 -3.91 -4.00
N VAL A 119 8.70 -2.92 -4.51
CA VAL A 119 9.25 -1.91 -5.43
C VAL A 119 10.37 -1.12 -4.75
N THR A 120 10.16 -0.60 -3.55
CA THR A 120 11.21 0.16 -2.84
C THR A 120 12.44 -0.71 -2.54
N SER A 121 12.25 -1.98 -2.18
CA SER A 121 13.36 -2.90 -1.92
C SER A 121 14.14 -3.25 -3.19
N GLU A 122 13.47 -3.33 -4.34
CA GLU A 122 14.11 -3.56 -5.63
C GLU A 122 14.94 -2.35 -6.06
N ILE A 123 14.34 -1.15 -6.00
CA ILE A 123 15.03 0.10 -6.33
C ILE A 123 16.24 0.31 -5.41
N SER A 124 16.06 0.12 -4.10
CA SER A 124 17.13 0.31 -3.10
C SER A 124 18.27 -0.70 -3.20
N LYS A 125 18.11 -1.81 -3.91
CA LYS A 125 19.19 -2.79 -4.16
C LYS A 125 19.96 -2.49 -5.44
N ASN A 126 19.32 -1.81 -6.38
CA ASN A 126 19.86 -1.62 -7.73
C ASN A 126 20.52 -0.24 -7.90
N HIS A 127 20.11 0.77 -7.13
CA HIS A 127 20.57 2.14 -7.27
C HIS A 127 21.15 2.71 -5.96
N ALA A 128 22.32 3.34 -6.06
CA ALA A 128 22.96 3.99 -4.91
C ALA A 128 22.25 5.28 -4.50
N MET A 129 21.71 6.00 -5.47
CA MET A 129 21.05 7.29 -5.23
C MET A 129 19.70 7.34 -5.95
N ILE A 130 18.68 7.71 -5.20
CA ILE A 130 17.31 7.86 -5.69
C ILE A 130 16.93 9.33 -5.54
N VAL A 131 16.64 9.99 -6.65
CA VAL A 131 16.14 11.37 -6.67
C VAL A 131 14.62 11.32 -6.81
N ILE A 132 13.89 11.88 -5.85
CA ILE A 132 12.42 11.91 -5.87
C ILE A 132 11.98 13.32 -6.23
N GLU A 133 11.14 13.45 -7.25
CA GLU A 133 10.52 14.73 -7.59
C GLU A 133 9.42 15.07 -6.56
N ASP A 134 9.41 16.31 -6.05
CA ASP A 134 8.40 16.78 -5.09
C ASP A 134 7.07 17.04 -5.81
N LEU A 135 6.31 15.97 -6.07
CA LEU A 135 5.00 16.04 -6.69
C LEU A 135 3.89 16.14 -5.64
N LYS A 136 3.12 17.23 -5.68
CA LYS A 136 1.88 17.39 -4.90
C LYS A 136 0.80 16.43 -5.40
N VAL A 137 0.83 15.19 -4.92
CA VAL A 137 -0.09 14.08 -5.30
C VAL A 137 -1.57 14.45 -5.14
N SER A 138 -1.90 15.36 -4.22
CA SER A 138 -3.27 15.87 -4.00
C SER A 138 -3.87 16.51 -5.27
N ASN A 139 -3.06 17.18 -6.09
CA ASN A 139 -3.52 17.85 -7.32
C ASN A 139 -3.74 16.88 -8.48
N MET A 140 -3.10 15.70 -8.48
CA MET A 140 -3.19 14.74 -9.59
C MET A 140 -4.46 13.89 -9.57
N SER A 141 -5.01 13.61 -8.37
CA SER A 141 -6.26 12.85 -8.19
C SER A 141 -7.51 13.55 -8.79
N LYS A 142 -7.48 14.88 -8.95
CA LYS A 142 -8.57 15.65 -9.59
C LYS A 142 -8.58 15.55 -11.11
N SER A 143 -7.42 15.50 -11.78
CA SER A 143 -7.31 15.43 -13.25
C SER A 143 -7.43 14.02 -13.83
N ALA A 144 -7.11 12.97 -13.06
CA ALA A 144 -7.18 11.58 -13.55
C ALA A 144 -8.60 11.07 -13.85
N LYS A 145 -9.66 11.83 -13.49
CA LYS A 145 -11.06 11.47 -13.73
C LYS A 145 -11.57 11.87 -15.13
N ARG A 146 -10.74 12.50 -15.98
CA ARG A 146 -11.20 13.17 -17.21
C ARG A 146 -10.93 12.43 -18.53
N TYR A 147 -10.22 11.28 -18.53
CA TYR A 147 -9.87 10.57 -19.77
C TYR A 147 -10.60 9.22 -19.90
N ASP A 148 -11.93 9.25 -19.98
CA ASP A 148 -12.74 8.10 -20.46
C ASP A 148 -14.12 8.52 -21.01
N ARG A 149 -14.24 9.74 -21.56
CA ARG A 149 -15.51 10.23 -22.13
C ARG A 149 -15.31 11.23 -23.28
N THR A 150 -14.60 10.83 -24.33
CA THR A 150 -14.67 11.50 -25.65
C THR A 150 -14.33 10.50 -26.75
N ALA A 151 -15.24 9.56 -27.00
CA ALA A 151 -15.22 8.75 -28.21
C ALA A 151 -16.62 8.21 -28.54
N TRP A 152 -17.67 9.05 -28.49
CA TRP A 152 -18.99 8.75 -29.07
C TRP A 152 -19.80 10.05 -29.22
N THR A 153 -19.48 10.85 -30.22
CA THR A 153 -20.43 11.74 -30.90
C THR A 153 -19.86 12.08 -32.27
N GLU A 154 -19.90 11.11 -33.18
CA GLU A 154 -19.84 11.36 -34.62
C GLU A 154 -20.56 10.22 -35.34
N ARG A 155 -21.88 10.36 -35.42
CA ARG A 155 -22.70 9.77 -36.48
C ARG A 155 -24.13 10.31 -36.38
N LYS A 156 -24.45 11.27 -37.26
CA LYS A 156 -25.51 11.18 -38.26
C LYS A 156 -25.86 12.58 -38.78
N SER A 157 -25.51 12.80 -40.05
CA SER A 157 -26.46 13.37 -41.01
C SER A 157 -27.51 12.32 -41.35
#